data_AF-A0A7X6SXQ6-F1
#
_entry.id   AF-A0A7X6SXQ6-F1
#
_cell.length_a   1.000
_cell.length_b   1.000
_cell.length_c   1.000
_cell.angle_alpha   90.00
_cell.angle_beta   90.00
_cell.angle_gamma   90.00
#
_symmetry.space_group_name_H-M   'P 1'
#
loop_
_entity.id
_entity.type
_entity.pdbx_description
1 polymer ?
#
loop_
_entity_poly.entity_id
_entity_poly.type
_entity_poly.pdbx_seq_one_letter_code
_entity_poly.pdbx_strand_id
1 'polypeptide(L)'
;MKSGKQQIKQLKRSKRSVALSLALVLTIFLTACASIPDSDRNPAISVNTDLIIRPQNDKILRQDEWVRMLTLAISNPDKRCSVWESIPASQRAEITQADFFRYMSFLSDCLPGTITSFSLATTEESETIRKLAAKSEKQLIPKPAQTSIWWIKARTSDLRDFRFAVPVTLDDNGIPHFSITWLHKQAALNDYIVLYLNALELRSENALKPLLSQGVQIRSRAQQVAIDRRVSALTAYYRNHINLGKGRYRCVVMMPGHAVIEEQLLSADPGTEKTRSVVFTETEGLFRVEEKIAQSLTLPDGVFFFNNQSLFSSNLKDAVITSDKVLPILGIPLDLTVTGQNERGESIFRAVWPGLVVEASGYCDPHTLIFDGYLRQISVSYTRFITGSGLKPGDSLYELYARYPFARESGYLITRLEDGLKKTLAIQVESDTIVQLTIILDS
;
A
#
# COMPACT_ATOMS: atom_id res chain seq x y z
N MET A 1 -24.16 -79.94 0.83
CA MET A 1 -24.61 -78.73 0.09
C MET A 1 -25.78 -78.01 0.77
N LYS A 2 -25.62 -77.50 2.01
CA LYS A 2 -26.67 -76.73 2.73
C LYS A 2 -26.19 -75.41 3.35
N SER A 3 -25.04 -74.87 2.93
CA SER A 3 -24.50 -73.61 3.51
C SER A 3 -24.71 -72.38 2.60
N GLY A 4 -24.75 -72.54 1.26
CA GLY A 4 -24.85 -71.41 0.32
C GLY A 4 -26.23 -70.71 0.22
N LYS A 5 -27.32 -71.34 0.66
CA LYS A 5 -28.68 -70.76 0.56
C LYS A 5 -29.05 -69.83 1.73
N GLN A 6 -28.34 -69.87 2.86
CA GLN A 6 -28.60 -69.00 4.01
C GLN A 6 -27.93 -67.62 3.87
N GLN A 7 -26.72 -67.55 3.31
CA GLN A 7 -26.02 -66.26 3.11
C GLN A 7 -26.71 -65.35 2.08
N ILE A 8 -27.30 -65.91 1.01
CA ILE A 8 -28.04 -65.12 0.00
C ILE A 8 -29.37 -64.58 0.55
N LYS A 9 -30.02 -65.29 1.49
CA LYS A 9 -31.24 -64.81 2.17
C LYS A 9 -30.94 -63.70 3.18
N GLN A 10 -29.78 -63.72 3.84
CA GLN A 10 -29.37 -62.65 4.76
C GLN A 10 -28.98 -61.36 4.01
N LEU A 11 -28.27 -61.46 2.87
CA LEU A 11 -27.94 -60.28 2.06
C LEU A 11 -29.17 -59.58 1.46
N LYS A 12 -30.20 -60.34 1.03
CA LYS A 12 -31.46 -59.75 0.51
C LYS A 12 -32.32 -59.11 1.61
N ARG A 13 -32.27 -59.60 2.85
CA ARG A 13 -32.97 -58.98 3.99
C ARG A 13 -32.27 -57.70 4.47
N SER A 14 -30.93 -57.68 4.48
CA SER A 14 -30.13 -56.49 4.81
C SER A 14 -30.36 -55.35 3.80
N LYS A 15 -30.34 -55.64 2.50
CA LYS A 15 -30.61 -54.60 1.46
C LYS A 15 -32.04 -54.04 1.50
N ARG A 16 -33.03 -54.85 1.88
CA ARG A 16 -34.42 -54.37 2.07
C ARG A 16 -34.59 -53.50 3.32
N SER A 17 -33.88 -53.83 4.40
CA SER A 17 -33.89 -53.04 5.64
C SER A 17 -33.21 -51.68 5.44
N VAL A 18 -32.09 -51.63 4.73
CA VAL A 18 -31.38 -50.38 4.41
C VAL A 18 -32.17 -49.52 3.41
N ALA A 19 -32.84 -50.13 2.43
CA ALA A 19 -33.72 -49.39 1.51
C ALA A 19 -34.96 -48.84 2.21
N LEU A 20 -35.53 -49.56 3.19
CA LEU A 20 -36.67 -49.08 3.98
C LEU A 20 -36.28 -47.91 4.91
N SER A 21 -35.10 -47.96 5.54
CA SER A 21 -34.62 -46.85 6.38
C SER A 21 -34.22 -45.64 5.54
N LEU A 22 -33.66 -45.84 4.35
CA LEU A 22 -33.36 -44.73 3.42
C LEU A 22 -34.64 -44.07 2.89
N ALA A 23 -35.69 -44.86 2.60
CA ALA A 23 -37.00 -44.34 2.19
C ALA A 23 -37.71 -43.60 3.33
N LEU A 24 -37.61 -44.09 4.57
CA LEU A 24 -38.20 -43.45 5.75
C LEU A 24 -37.53 -42.08 6.05
N VAL A 25 -36.21 -42.01 5.90
CA VAL A 25 -35.46 -40.75 6.06
C VAL A 25 -35.76 -39.78 4.92
N LEU A 26 -35.90 -40.25 3.66
CA LEU A 26 -36.29 -39.40 2.54
C LEU A 26 -37.72 -38.85 2.69
N THR A 27 -38.66 -39.61 3.25
CA THR A 27 -40.01 -39.11 3.52
C THR A 27 -40.05 -38.03 4.60
N ILE A 28 -39.18 -38.10 5.62
CA ILE A 28 -39.11 -37.07 6.67
C ILE A 28 -38.52 -35.76 6.14
N PHE A 29 -37.58 -35.81 5.18
CA PHE A 29 -37.05 -34.60 4.53
C PHE A 29 -37.98 -33.99 3.48
N LEU A 30 -38.90 -34.78 2.89
CA LEU A 30 -39.88 -34.29 1.91
C LEU A 30 -41.21 -33.80 2.52
N THR A 31 -41.51 -34.13 3.78
CA THR A 31 -42.70 -33.63 4.50
C THR A 31 -42.44 -32.43 5.40
N ALA A 32 -41.21 -31.90 5.45
CA ALA A 32 -40.90 -30.64 6.15
C ALA A 32 -41.27 -29.38 5.33
N CYS A 33 -41.80 -29.56 4.13
CA CYS A 33 -42.52 -28.52 3.37
C CYS A 33 -44.00 -28.93 3.25
N ALA A 34 -44.71 -28.94 4.37
CA ALA A 34 -46.17 -28.92 4.39
C ALA A 34 -46.61 -27.81 5.35
N SER A 35 -47.26 -26.80 4.79
CA SER A 35 -47.87 -25.66 5.48
C SER A 35 -48.81 -26.15 6.59
N ILE A 36 -48.51 -25.74 7.82
CA ILE A 36 -49.40 -25.93 8.98
C ILE A 36 -50.61 -25.01 8.78
N PRO A 37 -51.85 -25.53 8.91
CA PRO A 37 -53.05 -24.71 8.83
C PRO A 37 -53.21 -23.86 10.09
N ASP A 38 -53.62 -22.61 9.89
CA ASP A 38 -53.96 -21.63 10.93
C ASP A 38 -54.95 -22.19 11.94
N SER A 39 -54.61 -22.10 13.22
CA SER A 39 -55.56 -22.13 14.33
C SER A 39 -55.02 -21.30 15.49
N ASP A 40 -55.60 -20.10 15.60
CA ASP A 40 -55.72 -19.21 16.75
C ASP A 40 -54.70 -19.36 17.88
N ARG A 41 -53.71 -18.45 17.88
CA ARG A 41 -53.04 -17.98 19.10
C ARG A 41 -52.37 -16.63 18.85
N ASN A 42 -53.12 -15.58 19.20
CA ASN A 42 -52.71 -14.19 19.43
C ASN A 42 -51.85 -13.53 18.33
N PRO A 43 -52.12 -12.26 17.95
CA PRO A 43 -51.13 -11.52 17.18
C PRO A 43 -49.93 -11.28 18.12
N ALA A 44 -48.98 -12.21 18.13
CA ALA A 44 -47.60 -11.85 18.33
C ALA A 44 -47.34 -10.88 17.19
N ILE A 45 -47.40 -9.60 17.51
CA ILE A 45 -46.81 -8.54 16.71
C ILE A 45 -45.39 -9.05 16.48
N SER A 46 -45.15 -9.65 15.31
CA SER A 46 -43.81 -9.78 14.79
C SER A 46 -43.39 -8.33 14.58
N VAL A 47 -42.80 -7.76 15.62
CA VAL A 47 -42.01 -6.55 15.51
C VAL A 47 -40.80 -6.99 14.69
N ASN A 48 -41.00 -7.21 13.39
CA ASN A 48 -40.04 -6.76 12.40
C ASN A 48 -40.05 -5.25 12.65
N THR A 49 -39.23 -4.80 13.59
CA THR A 49 -38.78 -3.43 13.61
C THR A 49 -38.03 -3.31 12.29
N ASP A 50 -38.76 -2.97 11.24
CA ASP A 50 -38.18 -2.60 9.97
C ASP A 50 -37.27 -1.42 10.30
N LEU A 51 -35.97 -1.72 10.37
CA LEU A 51 -34.90 -0.77 10.60
C LEU A 51 -34.79 0.10 9.34
N ILE A 52 -35.80 0.95 9.14
CA ILE A 52 -35.96 1.84 8.01
C ILE A 52 -35.93 3.27 8.55
N ILE A 53 -35.05 4.09 7.98
CA ILE A 53 -35.06 5.53 8.23
C ILE A 53 -36.06 6.16 7.27
N ARG A 54 -37.11 6.77 7.82
CA ARG A 54 -38.04 7.57 7.03
C ARG A 54 -37.58 9.03 7.01
N PRO A 55 -37.64 9.71 5.86
CA PRO A 55 -37.37 11.15 5.79
C PRO A 55 -38.28 11.92 6.75
N GLN A 56 -37.75 12.90 7.50
CA GLN A 56 -38.59 13.71 8.38
C GLN A 56 -39.66 14.52 7.61
N ASN A 57 -39.40 14.84 6.34
CA ASN A 57 -40.31 15.57 5.46
C ASN A 57 -41.06 14.66 4.47
N ASP A 58 -41.00 13.33 4.67
CA ASP A 58 -41.54 12.27 3.80
C ASP A 58 -41.08 12.30 2.33
N LYS A 59 -40.08 13.12 1.98
CA LYS A 59 -39.64 13.33 0.59
C LYS A 59 -38.16 13.04 0.37
N ILE A 60 -37.30 13.52 1.26
CA ILE A 60 -35.85 13.58 1.05
C ILE A 60 -35.15 13.29 2.38
N LEU A 61 -34.24 12.31 2.38
CA LEU A 61 -33.34 12.07 3.50
C LEU A 61 -32.34 13.21 3.62
N ARG A 62 -32.23 13.81 4.81
CA ARG A 62 -31.13 14.72 5.14
C ARG A 62 -29.80 13.97 5.23
N GLN A 63 -28.69 14.69 5.30
CA GLN A 63 -27.35 14.08 5.34
C GLN A 63 -27.18 13.14 6.55
N ASP A 64 -27.64 13.51 7.74
CA ASP A 64 -27.59 12.69 8.95
C ASP A 64 -28.47 11.43 8.82
N GLU A 65 -29.68 11.58 8.27
CA GLU A 65 -30.60 10.47 8.00
C GLU A 65 -30.03 9.50 6.95
N TRP A 66 -29.36 10.05 5.93
CA TRP A 66 -28.70 9.31 4.86
C TRP A 66 -27.52 8.49 5.40
N VAL A 67 -26.67 9.09 6.23
CA VAL A 67 -25.56 8.36 6.88
C VAL A 67 -26.09 7.32 7.85
N ARG A 68 -27.15 7.62 8.61
CA ARG A 68 -27.80 6.64 9.48
C ARG A 68 -28.35 5.46 8.67
N MET A 69 -28.97 5.72 7.51
CA MET A 69 -29.41 4.69 6.57
C MET A 69 -28.23 3.81 6.11
N LEU A 70 -27.09 4.41 5.76
CA LEU A 70 -25.88 3.64 5.42
C LEU A 70 -25.44 2.75 6.58
N THR A 71 -25.38 3.28 7.81
CA THR A 71 -24.95 2.49 8.98
C THR A 71 -25.86 1.28 9.23
N LEU A 72 -27.17 1.40 8.95
CA LEU A 72 -28.10 0.29 9.04
C LEU A 72 -27.84 -0.77 7.96
N ALA A 73 -27.61 -0.34 6.71
CA ALA A 73 -27.32 -1.24 5.59
C ALA A 73 -25.96 -1.95 5.71
N ILE A 74 -24.98 -1.29 6.33
CA ILE A 74 -23.68 -1.88 6.67
C ILE A 74 -23.88 -2.96 7.74
N SER A 75 -24.60 -2.63 8.82
CA SER A 75 -24.75 -3.51 9.99
C SER A 75 -25.70 -4.69 9.76
N ASN A 76 -26.64 -4.59 8.81
CA ASN A 76 -27.68 -5.58 8.57
C ASN A 76 -27.72 -5.99 7.08
N PRO A 77 -26.81 -6.88 6.63
CA PRO A 77 -26.74 -7.30 5.23
C PRO A 77 -28.03 -7.89 4.67
N ASP A 78 -28.78 -8.61 5.50
CA ASP A 78 -30.08 -9.23 5.20
C ASP A 78 -31.21 -8.20 4.96
N LYS A 79 -31.07 -6.99 5.51
CA LYS A 79 -32.06 -5.91 5.37
C LYS A 79 -31.74 -4.92 4.25
N ARG A 80 -30.65 -5.11 3.50
CA ARG A 80 -30.23 -4.18 2.44
C ARG A 80 -31.30 -3.97 1.36
N CYS A 81 -32.10 -4.98 1.03
CA CYS A 81 -33.23 -4.83 0.09
C CYS A 81 -34.26 -3.81 0.60
N SER A 82 -34.74 -3.99 1.83
CA SER A 82 -35.73 -3.09 2.44
C SER A 82 -35.18 -1.68 2.64
N VAL A 83 -33.90 -1.56 3.01
CA VAL A 83 -33.23 -0.26 3.11
C VAL A 83 -33.18 0.42 1.75
N TRP A 84 -32.77 -0.28 0.69
CA TRP A 84 -32.74 0.25 -0.67
C TRP A 84 -34.10 0.78 -1.13
N GLU A 85 -35.17 0.03 -0.89
CA GLU A 85 -36.54 0.40 -1.26
C GLU A 85 -37.03 1.64 -0.51
N SER A 86 -36.51 1.88 0.70
CA SER A 86 -36.87 3.05 1.51
C SER A 86 -36.19 4.36 1.08
N ILE A 87 -35.14 4.28 0.24
CA ILE A 87 -34.41 5.47 -0.22
C ILE A 87 -35.26 6.17 -1.30
N PRO A 88 -35.55 7.48 -1.15
CA PRO A 88 -36.30 8.23 -2.14
C PRO A 88 -35.72 8.11 -3.55
N ALA A 89 -36.60 7.94 -4.54
CA ALA A 89 -36.20 7.66 -5.93
C ALA A 89 -35.26 8.73 -6.51
N SER A 90 -35.45 10.01 -6.15
CA SER A 90 -34.58 11.11 -6.56
C SER A 90 -33.15 10.98 -6.04
N GLN A 91 -32.95 10.41 -4.85
CA GLN A 91 -31.63 10.30 -4.20
C GLN A 91 -30.85 9.04 -4.64
N ARG A 92 -31.52 8.09 -5.30
CA ARG A 92 -30.91 6.88 -5.87
C ARG A 92 -31.05 6.77 -7.39
N ALA A 93 -31.42 7.86 -8.06
CA ALA A 93 -31.78 7.86 -9.48
C ALA A 93 -30.64 7.42 -10.40
N GLU A 94 -29.39 7.68 -10.02
CA GLU A 94 -28.21 7.37 -10.85
C GLU A 94 -27.72 5.93 -10.72
N ILE A 95 -28.10 5.21 -9.67
CA ILE A 95 -27.49 3.92 -9.34
C ILE A 95 -28.53 2.81 -9.30
N THR A 96 -28.08 1.58 -9.53
CA THR A 96 -28.93 0.39 -9.42
C THR A 96 -28.88 -0.21 -8.01
N GLN A 97 -29.79 -1.14 -7.72
CA GLN A 97 -29.75 -1.91 -6.48
C GLN A 97 -28.44 -2.71 -6.34
N ALA A 98 -27.92 -3.23 -7.46
CA ALA A 98 -26.67 -3.97 -7.48
C ALA A 98 -25.48 -3.09 -7.08
N ASP A 99 -25.44 -1.84 -7.58
CA ASP A 99 -24.41 -0.86 -7.22
C ASP A 99 -24.46 -0.53 -5.74
N PHE A 100 -25.68 -0.33 -5.21
CA PHE A 100 -25.90 -0.10 -3.78
C PHE A 100 -25.39 -1.28 -2.95
N PHE A 101 -25.72 -2.52 -3.31
CA PHE A 101 -25.26 -3.70 -2.56
C PHE A 101 -23.75 -3.88 -2.62
N ARG A 102 -23.14 -3.63 -3.78
CA ARG A 102 -21.69 -3.66 -3.94
C ARG A 102 -21.03 -2.62 -3.04
N TYR A 103 -21.54 -1.40 -3.03
CA TYR A 103 -21.02 -0.33 -2.17
C TYR A 103 -21.20 -0.65 -0.68
N MET A 104 -22.33 -1.21 -0.27
CA MET A 104 -22.57 -1.59 1.13
C MET A 104 -21.67 -2.75 1.57
N SER A 105 -21.41 -3.74 0.71
CA SER A 105 -20.44 -4.80 0.98
C SER A 105 -19.04 -4.23 1.15
N PHE A 106 -18.60 -3.34 0.26
CA PHE A 106 -17.33 -2.65 0.37
C PHE A 106 -17.18 -1.89 1.70
N LEU A 107 -18.18 -1.08 2.08
CA LEU A 107 -18.15 -0.34 3.35
C LEU A 107 -18.12 -1.28 4.55
N SER A 108 -18.83 -2.41 4.48
CA SER A 108 -18.82 -3.44 5.53
C SER A 108 -17.44 -4.09 5.69
N ASP A 109 -16.69 -4.29 4.60
CA ASP A 109 -15.33 -4.82 4.66
C ASP A 109 -14.34 -3.79 5.26
N CYS A 110 -14.59 -2.50 5.04
CA CYS A 110 -13.78 -1.40 5.60
C CYS A 110 -14.06 -1.13 7.08
N LEU A 111 -15.26 -1.45 7.56
CA LEU A 111 -15.72 -1.24 8.93
C LEU A 111 -16.04 -2.59 9.61
N PRO A 112 -15.03 -3.42 9.92
CA PRO A 112 -15.27 -4.66 10.62
C PRO A 112 -15.76 -4.38 12.04
N GLY A 113 -16.81 -5.11 12.46
CA GLY A 113 -17.35 -5.04 13.82
C GLY A 113 -18.67 -4.28 13.94
N THR A 114 -19.00 -3.85 15.15
CA THR A 114 -20.26 -3.18 15.47
C THR A 114 -20.10 -1.68 15.34
N ILE A 115 -20.93 -1.02 14.53
CA ILE A 115 -20.94 0.44 14.43
C ILE A 115 -21.34 1.05 15.78
N THR A 116 -20.51 1.94 16.31
CA THR A 116 -20.71 2.57 17.62
C THR A 116 -21.25 3.99 17.51
N SER A 117 -20.86 4.73 16.46
CA SER A 117 -21.29 6.11 16.25
C SER A 117 -20.97 6.59 14.83
N PHE A 118 -21.57 7.70 14.44
CA PHE A 118 -21.18 8.47 13.27
C PHE A 118 -21.17 9.96 13.61
N SER A 119 -20.32 10.73 12.95
CA SER A 119 -20.19 12.17 13.17
C SER A 119 -19.68 12.87 11.92
N LEU A 120 -20.10 14.12 11.70
CA LEU A 120 -19.50 14.96 10.67
C LEU A 120 -18.00 15.17 10.95
N ALA A 121 -17.16 15.08 9.93
CA ALA A 121 -15.73 15.40 10.05
C ALA A 121 -15.54 16.90 10.27
N THR A 122 -14.44 17.30 10.90
CA THR A 122 -14.12 18.73 11.05
C THR A 122 -13.87 19.38 9.69
N THR A 123 -13.88 20.71 9.63
CA THR A 123 -13.58 21.44 8.39
C THR A 123 -12.18 21.09 7.85
N GLU A 124 -11.18 21.02 8.73
CA GLU A 124 -9.80 20.68 8.36
C GLU A 124 -9.67 19.24 7.86
N GLU A 125 -10.32 18.28 8.53
CA GLU A 125 -10.35 16.87 8.09
C GLU A 125 -11.06 16.75 6.74
N SER A 126 -12.20 17.41 6.58
CA SER A 126 -12.99 17.41 5.34
C SER A 126 -12.21 18.04 4.18
N GLU A 127 -11.50 19.14 4.42
CA GLU A 127 -10.62 19.73 3.41
C GLU A 127 -9.48 18.81 3.02
N THR A 128 -8.85 18.15 3.99
CA THR A 128 -7.75 17.22 3.74
C THR A 128 -8.23 16.07 2.85
N ILE A 129 -9.37 15.46 3.19
CA ILE A 129 -9.94 14.33 2.44
C ILE A 129 -10.41 14.75 1.05
N ARG A 130 -11.07 15.91 0.92
CA ARG A 130 -11.50 16.44 -0.40
C ARG A 130 -10.32 16.78 -1.31
N LYS A 131 -9.20 17.28 -0.75
CA LYS A 131 -7.96 17.55 -1.49
C LYS A 131 -7.37 16.28 -2.12
N LEU A 132 -7.54 15.11 -1.50
CA LEU A 132 -7.07 13.83 -2.04
C LEU A 132 -7.80 13.47 -3.35
N ALA A 133 -9.13 13.56 -3.35
CA ALA A 133 -9.95 13.34 -4.55
C ALA A 133 -9.68 14.40 -5.63
N ALA A 134 -9.59 15.67 -5.24
CA ALA A 134 -9.41 16.79 -6.18
C ALA A 134 -8.05 16.75 -6.92
N LYS A 135 -7.00 16.24 -6.26
CA LYS A 135 -5.67 16.07 -6.88
C LYS A 135 -5.66 14.94 -7.91
N SER A 136 -6.35 13.84 -7.59
CA SER A 136 -6.31 12.60 -8.37
C SER A 136 -7.26 12.68 -9.58
N GLU A 137 -8.41 13.33 -9.42
CA GLU A 137 -9.47 13.37 -10.44
C GLU A 137 -10.04 14.78 -10.66
N LYS A 138 -9.40 15.54 -11.54
CA LYS A 138 -9.78 16.94 -11.84
C LYS A 138 -11.16 17.06 -12.50
N GLN A 139 -11.54 16.07 -13.30
CA GLN A 139 -12.78 16.06 -14.06
C GLN A 139 -13.96 15.39 -13.32
N LEU A 140 -13.76 14.98 -12.06
CA LEU A 140 -14.82 14.35 -11.26
C LEU A 140 -16.06 15.25 -11.14
N ILE A 141 -17.23 14.63 -11.30
CA ILE A 141 -18.56 15.22 -11.12
C ILE A 141 -19.38 14.22 -10.30
N PRO A 142 -20.02 14.60 -9.18
CA PRO A 142 -19.91 15.89 -8.49
C PRO A 142 -18.47 16.23 -8.07
N LYS A 143 -18.16 17.52 -7.95
CA LYS A 143 -16.84 17.96 -7.51
C LYS A 143 -16.62 17.55 -6.06
N PRO A 144 -15.38 17.26 -5.61
CA PRO A 144 -15.10 16.96 -4.20
C PRO A 144 -15.62 18.03 -3.23
N ALA A 145 -15.65 19.30 -3.63
CA ALA A 145 -16.22 20.39 -2.84
C ALA A 145 -17.73 20.22 -2.55
N GLN A 146 -18.47 19.55 -3.42
CA GLN A 146 -19.90 19.23 -3.29
C GLN A 146 -20.12 17.95 -2.45
N THR A 147 -19.23 17.67 -1.51
CA THR A 147 -19.36 16.55 -0.59
C THR A 147 -19.23 17.00 0.85
N SER A 148 -20.01 16.38 1.73
CA SER A 148 -19.74 16.38 3.17
C SER A 148 -19.07 15.07 3.56
N ILE A 149 -18.13 15.14 4.51
CA ILE A 149 -17.37 13.97 4.95
C ILE A 149 -17.85 13.57 6.33
N TRP A 150 -18.22 12.30 6.47
CA TRP A 150 -18.71 11.74 7.72
C TRP A 150 -17.79 10.62 8.20
N TRP A 151 -17.44 10.65 9.47
CA TRP A 151 -16.77 9.54 10.14
C TRP A 151 -17.81 8.53 10.61
N ILE A 152 -17.66 7.28 10.20
CA ILE A 152 -18.35 6.15 10.81
C ILE A 152 -17.34 5.43 11.71
N LYS A 153 -17.70 5.19 12.96
CA LYS A 153 -16.87 4.47 13.93
C LYS A 153 -17.44 3.09 14.20
N ALA A 154 -16.57 2.08 14.20
CA ALA A 154 -16.91 0.71 14.53
C ALA A 154 -15.96 0.15 15.59
N ARG A 155 -16.43 -0.82 16.38
CA ARG A 155 -15.63 -1.53 17.37
C ARG A 155 -15.74 -3.02 17.12
N THR A 156 -14.60 -3.69 17.00
CA THR A 156 -14.53 -5.16 16.87
C THR A 156 -14.71 -5.85 18.22
N SER A 157 -14.93 -7.17 18.18
CA SER A 157 -15.06 -8.02 19.38
C SER A 157 -13.81 -8.01 20.28
N ASP A 158 -12.63 -7.70 19.73
CA ASP A 158 -11.38 -7.54 20.46
C ASP A 158 -11.12 -6.09 20.92
N LEU A 159 -12.17 -5.28 20.99
CA LEU A 159 -12.19 -3.90 21.52
C LEU A 159 -11.33 -2.89 20.75
N ARG A 160 -10.92 -3.20 19.51
CA ARG A 160 -10.26 -2.22 18.65
C ARG A 160 -11.28 -1.28 18.04
N ASP A 161 -10.95 0.01 18.06
CA ASP A 161 -11.75 1.06 17.45
C ASP A 161 -11.30 1.36 16.01
N PHE A 162 -12.27 1.49 15.12
CA PHE A 162 -12.11 1.80 13.72
C PHE A 162 -12.85 3.09 13.42
N ARG A 163 -12.30 3.90 12.52
CA ARG A 163 -12.99 5.02 11.89
C ARG A 163 -12.77 4.97 10.40
N PHE A 164 -13.82 5.23 9.63
CA PHE A 164 -13.76 5.28 8.18
C PHE A 164 -14.48 6.53 7.68
N ALA A 165 -13.87 7.24 6.74
CA ALA A 165 -14.45 8.42 6.13
C ALA A 165 -15.40 8.00 5.00
N VAL A 166 -16.66 8.42 5.10
CA VAL A 166 -17.67 8.24 4.06
C VAL A 166 -18.00 9.61 3.46
N PRO A 167 -17.72 9.82 2.16
CA PRO A 167 -18.20 11.00 1.47
C PRO A 167 -19.69 10.88 1.17
N VAL A 168 -20.43 11.96 1.43
CA VAL A 168 -21.83 12.13 1.07
C VAL A 168 -21.88 13.17 -0.05
N THR A 169 -22.19 12.74 -1.26
CA THR A 169 -22.35 13.61 -2.44
C THR A 169 -23.63 14.42 -2.35
N LEU A 170 -23.53 15.72 -2.60
CA LEU A 170 -24.63 16.68 -2.52
C LEU A 170 -24.93 17.24 -3.90
N ASP A 171 -26.22 17.43 -4.20
CA ASP A 171 -26.65 18.17 -5.39
C ASP A 171 -26.52 19.68 -5.18
N ASP A 172 -26.91 20.48 -6.18
CA ASP A 172 -26.86 21.94 -6.12
C ASP A 172 -27.76 22.54 -5.03
N ASN A 173 -28.73 21.79 -4.51
CA ASN A 173 -29.61 22.19 -3.41
C ASN A 173 -29.11 21.68 -2.05
N GLY A 174 -27.94 21.03 -1.99
CA GLY A 174 -27.39 20.44 -0.77
C GLY A 174 -28.06 19.14 -0.33
N ILE A 175 -28.84 18.50 -1.22
CA ILE A 175 -29.53 17.24 -0.98
C ILE A 175 -28.58 16.07 -1.25
N PRO A 176 -28.45 15.11 -0.31
CA PRO A 176 -27.58 13.96 -0.53
C PRO A 176 -28.16 13.04 -1.59
N HIS A 177 -27.30 12.53 -2.46
CA HIS A 177 -27.66 11.55 -3.49
C HIS A 177 -26.50 10.58 -3.70
N PHE A 178 -26.76 9.40 -4.28
CA PHE A 178 -25.70 8.54 -4.78
C PHE A 178 -25.25 9.01 -6.14
N SER A 179 -23.94 9.23 -6.28
CA SER A 179 -23.32 9.52 -7.56
C SER A 179 -22.72 8.26 -8.17
N ILE A 180 -23.17 7.90 -9.37
CA ILE A 180 -22.68 6.69 -10.07
C ILE A 180 -21.18 6.78 -10.39
N THR A 181 -20.71 7.96 -10.77
CA THR A 181 -19.30 8.22 -11.09
C THR A 181 -18.41 8.03 -9.87
N TRP A 182 -18.82 8.53 -8.69
CA TRP A 182 -18.10 8.33 -7.44
C TRP A 182 -18.03 6.87 -7.05
N LEU A 183 -19.18 6.17 -7.07
CA LEU A 183 -19.23 4.75 -6.71
C LEU A 183 -18.39 3.90 -7.66
N HIS A 184 -18.47 4.13 -8.98
CA HIS A 184 -17.68 3.39 -9.96
C HIS A 184 -16.17 3.62 -9.79
N LYS A 185 -15.74 4.86 -9.53
CA LYS A 185 -14.32 5.18 -9.30
C LYS A 185 -13.80 4.52 -8.02
N GLN A 186 -14.55 4.59 -6.92
CA GLN A 186 -14.19 3.89 -5.68
C GLN A 186 -14.17 2.37 -5.87
N ALA A 187 -15.15 1.82 -6.58
CA ALA A 187 -15.24 0.38 -6.85
C ALA A 187 -14.06 -0.11 -7.71
N ALA A 188 -13.70 0.61 -8.77
CA ALA A 188 -12.57 0.25 -9.63
C ALA A 188 -11.23 0.29 -8.87
N LEU A 189 -11.04 1.31 -8.03
CA LEU A 189 -9.85 1.39 -7.17
C LEU A 189 -9.81 0.26 -6.14
N ASN A 190 -10.96 -0.06 -5.53
CA ASN A 190 -11.07 -1.20 -4.62
C ASN A 190 -10.76 -2.54 -5.31
N ASP A 191 -11.26 -2.76 -6.53
CA ASP A 191 -10.96 -3.97 -7.30
C ASP A 191 -9.45 -4.09 -7.57
N TYR A 192 -8.79 -2.99 -7.96
CA TYR A 192 -7.34 -2.96 -8.15
C TYR A 192 -6.59 -3.31 -6.86
N ILE A 193 -6.99 -2.73 -5.73
CA ILE A 193 -6.40 -3.02 -4.41
C ILE A 193 -6.55 -4.50 -4.06
N VAL A 194 -7.74 -5.06 -4.23
CA VAL A 194 -8.01 -6.47 -3.95
C VAL A 194 -7.15 -7.38 -4.83
N LEU A 195 -7.04 -7.09 -6.13
CA LEU A 195 -6.16 -7.84 -7.04
C LEU A 195 -4.69 -7.75 -6.63
N TYR A 196 -4.23 -6.56 -6.24
CA TYR A 196 -2.87 -6.31 -5.79
C TYR A 196 -2.53 -7.10 -4.52
N LEU A 197 -3.36 -6.98 -3.49
CA LEU A 197 -3.17 -7.67 -2.22
C LEU A 197 -3.27 -9.20 -2.38
N ASN A 198 -4.20 -9.68 -3.21
CA ASN A 198 -4.30 -11.10 -3.53
C ASN A 198 -3.07 -11.63 -4.27
N ALA A 199 -2.51 -10.85 -5.20
CA ALA A 199 -1.29 -11.24 -5.91
C ALA A 199 -0.10 -11.38 -4.94
N LEU A 200 -0.01 -10.50 -3.93
CA LEU A 200 1.01 -10.58 -2.88
C LEU A 200 0.77 -11.74 -1.92
N GLU A 201 -0.48 -11.97 -1.49
CA GLU A 201 -0.86 -13.10 -0.62
C GLU A 201 -0.56 -14.44 -1.28
N LEU A 202 -0.91 -14.59 -2.55
CA LEU A 202 -0.64 -15.79 -3.36
C LEU A 202 0.81 -15.86 -3.86
N ARG A 203 1.61 -14.81 -3.63
CA ARG A 203 3.00 -14.68 -4.11
C ARG A 203 3.11 -14.89 -5.62
N SER A 204 2.10 -14.43 -6.36
CA SER A 204 2.02 -14.59 -7.80
C SER A 204 2.69 -13.40 -8.48
N GLU A 205 3.99 -13.54 -8.77
CA GLU A 205 4.74 -12.54 -9.53
C GLU A 205 4.10 -12.26 -10.90
N ASN A 206 3.55 -13.30 -11.55
CA ASN A 206 2.85 -13.18 -12.83
C ASN A 206 1.58 -12.32 -12.75
N ALA A 207 0.86 -12.35 -11.63
CA ALA A 207 -0.31 -11.49 -11.42
C ALA A 207 0.08 -10.08 -10.98
N LEU A 208 1.16 -9.96 -10.19
CA LEU A 208 1.62 -8.68 -9.65
C LEU A 208 2.29 -7.79 -10.71
N LYS A 209 3.09 -8.40 -11.60
CA LYS A 209 3.81 -7.69 -12.67
C LYS A 209 2.93 -6.76 -13.52
N PRO A 210 1.82 -7.22 -14.14
CA PRO A 210 0.97 -6.35 -14.94
C PRO A 210 0.29 -5.25 -14.12
N LEU A 211 0.02 -5.47 -12.82
CA LEU A 211 -0.53 -4.44 -11.94
C LEU A 211 0.47 -3.32 -11.69
N LEU A 212 1.75 -3.66 -11.53
CA LEU A 212 2.82 -2.67 -11.32
C LEU A 212 3.28 -1.96 -12.60
N SER A 213 3.05 -2.54 -13.77
CA SER A 213 3.50 -2.00 -15.06
C SER A 213 2.39 -1.35 -15.89
N GLN A 214 1.25 -0.99 -15.29
CA GLN A 214 0.14 -0.37 -16.02
C GLN A 214 0.55 0.93 -16.70
N GLY A 215 0.22 1.07 -17.98
CA GLY A 215 0.57 2.25 -18.78
C GLY A 215 2.07 2.41 -19.07
N VAL A 216 2.91 1.46 -18.67
CA VAL A 216 4.36 1.50 -18.91
C VAL A 216 4.68 0.77 -20.21
N GLN A 217 5.10 1.51 -21.23
CA GLN A 217 5.72 0.92 -22.41
C GLN A 217 7.17 0.53 -22.09
N ILE A 218 7.49 -0.76 -22.19
CA ILE A 218 8.82 -1.28 -21.92
C ILE A 218 9.71 -1.03 -23.14
N ARG A 219 10.68 -0.14 -22.99
CA ARG A 219 11.54 0.35 -24.08
C ARG A 219 12.97 -0.19 -24.02
N SER A 220 13.36 -0.82 -22.90
CA SER A 220 14.73 -1.34 -22.72
C SER A 220 14.76 -2.60 -21.86
N ARG A 221 15.84 -3.37 -21.99
CA ARG A 221 16.11 -4.54 -21.14
C ARG A 221 16.28 -4.13 -19.67
N ALA A 222 16.95 -3.01 -19.39
CA ALA A 222 17.13 -2.51 -18.03
C ALA A 222 15.78 -2.23 -17.35
N GLN A 223 14.84 -1.63 -18.08
CA GLN A 223 13.48 -1.38 -17.59
C GLN A 223 12.73 -2.67 -17.28
N GLN A 224 12.83 -3.68 -18.15
CA GLN A 224 12.24 -4.99 -17.91
C GLN A 224 12.80 -5.63 -16.62
N VAL A 225 14.13 -5.63 -16.47
CA VAL A 225 14.80 -6.17 -15.28
C VAL A 225 14.40 -5.39 -14.03
N ALA A 226 14.29 -4.07 -14.10
CA ALA A 226 13.85 -3.25 -12.98
C ALA A 226 12.44 -3.61 -12.49
N ILE A 227 11.49 -3.82 -13.42
CA ILE A 227 10.12 -4.24 -13.09
C ILE A 227 10.15 -5.63 -12.43
N ASP A 228 10.87 -6.59 -13.02
CA ASP A 228 10.96 -7.95 -12.48
C ASP A 228 11.59 -7.95 -11.08
N ARG A 229 12.66 -7.18 -10.89
CA ARG A 229 13.32 -7.00 -9.59
C ARG A 229 12.38 -6.37 -8.56
N ARG A 230 11.57 -5.39 -8.95
CA ARG A 230 10.56 -4.80 -8.06
C ARG A 230 9.49 -5.80 -7.65
N VAL A 231 8.98 -6.60 -8.58
CA VAL A 231 7.98 -7.64 -8.32
C VAL A 231 8.52 -8.67 -7.31
N SER A 232 9.73 -9.19 -7.54
CA SER A 232 10.33 -10.17 -6.63
C SER A 232 10.68 -9.57 -5.27
N ALA A 233 11.23 -8.34 -5.24
CA ALA A 233 11.57 -7.67 -3.98
C ALA A 233 10.34 -7.36 -3.14
N LEU A 234 9.24 -6.93 -3.77
CA LEU A 234 7.98 -6.65 -3.10
C LEU A 234 7.36 -7.93 -2.54
N THR A 235 7.33 -9.01 -3.33
CA THR A 235 6.84 -10.32 -2.89
C THR A 235 7.64 -10.85 -1.70
N ALA A 236 8.98 -10.71 -1.74
CA ALA A 236 9.86 -11.10 -0.64
C ALA A 236 9.65 -10.22 0.61
N TYR A 237 9.49 -8.90 0.43
CA TYR A 237 9.22 -7.98 1.53
C TYR A 237 7.93 -8.35 2.25
N TYR A 238 6.83 -8.50 1.51
CA TYR A 238 5.52 -8.86 2.05
C TYR A 238 5.54 -10.21 2.78
N ARG A 239 6.23 -11.21 2.23
CA ARG A 239 6.41 -12.51 2.88
C ARG A 239 7.09 -12.39 4.26
N ASN A 240 8.09 -11.53 4.38
CA ASN A 240 8.98 -11.49 5.54
C ASN A 240 8.57 -10.45 6.59
N HIS A 241 7.78 -9.43 6.20
CA HIS A 241 7.49 -8.28 7.06
C HIS A 241 6.00 -8.01 7.25
N ILE A 242 5.11 -8.51 6.38
CA ILE A 242 3.68 -8.17 6.42
C ILE A 242 2.85 -9.37 6.80
N ASN A 243 1.95 -9.16 7.76
CA ASN A 243 0.95 -10.16 8.11
C ASN A 243 -0.15 -10.11 7.05
N LEU A 244 -0.18 -11.10 6.17
CA LEU A 244 -1.16 -11.21 5.10
C LEU A 244 -2.35 -12.08 5.55
N GLY A 245 -3.53 -11.78 5.00
CA GLY A 245 -4.77 -12.52 5.25
C GLY A 245 -5.94 -11.63 5.65
N LYS A 246 -7.14 -12.22 5.65
CA LYS A 246 -8.39 -11.51 5.92
C LYS A 246 -8.36 -10.84 7.30
N GLY A 247 -8.59 -9.53 7.35
CA GLY A 247 -8.58 -8.72 8.58
C GLY A 247 -7.19 -8.28 9.06
N ARG A 248 -6.14 -8.51 8.27
CA ARG A 248 -4.76 -8.05 8.57
C ARG A 248 -4.39 -6.74 7.90
N TYR A 249 -5.15 -6.34 6.89
CA TYR A 249 -5.14 -5.00 6.31
C TYR A 249 -6.50 -4.34 6.50
N ARG A 250 -6.53 -3.01 6.48
CA ARG A 250 -7.75 -2.20 6.61
C ARG A 250 -7.73 -1.03 5.64
N CYS A 251 -8.86 -0.76 4.99
CA CYS A 251 -9.05 0.49 4.27
C CYS A 251 -9.37 1.59 5.27
N VAL A 252 -8.55 2.62 5.35
CA VAL A 252 -8.74 3.76 6.27
C VAL A 252 -9.40 4.94 5.57
N VAL A 253 -9.09 5.11 4.28
CA VAL A 253 -9.63 6.17 3.42
C VAL A 253 -9.94 5.57 2.06
N MET A 254 -11.12 5.88 1.53
CA MET A 254 -11.49 5.59 0.13
C MET A 254 -12.20 6.80 -0.46
N MET A 255 -11.55 7.41 -1.45
CA MET A 255 -12.08 8.48 -2.26
C MET A 255 -11.89 8.12 -3.75
N PRO A 256 -12.67 8.68 -4.67
CA PRO A 256 -12.38 8.55 -6.09
C PRO A 256 -10.92 8.96 -6.36
N GLY A 257 -10.17 8.07 -7.01
CA GLY A 257 -8.76 8.28 -7.34
C GLY A 257 -7.76 8.14 -6.18
N HIS A 258 -8.20 7.90 -4.94
CA HIS A 258 -7.28 7.82 -3.80
C HIS A 258 -7.77 6.91 -2.67
N ALA A 259 -6.94 5.97 -2.24
CA ALA A 259 -7.20 5.12 -1.10
C ALA A 259 -5.95 4.92 -0.23
N VAL A 260 -6.17 4.67 1.05
CA VAL A 260 -5.11 4.33 2.00
C VAL A 260 -5.46 3.03 2.69
N ILE A 261 -4.60 2.04 2.50
CA ILE A 261 -4.68 0.75 3.19
C ILE A 261 -3.63 0.74 4.29
N GLU A 262 -4.04 0.40 5.51
CA GLU A 262 -3.12 0.13 6.59
C GLU A 262 -2.94 -1.37 6.78
N GLU A 263 -1.70 -1.81 6.90
CA GLU A 263 -1.30 -3.21 6.96
C GLU A 263 -0.61 -3.52 8.29
N GLN A 264 -0.86 -4.71 8.85
CA GLN A 264 -0.17 -5.18 10.05
C GLN A 264 1.23 -5.72 9.71
N LEU A 265 2.23 -5.27 10.46
CA LEU A 265 3.60 -5.79 10.38
C LEU A 265 3.72 -7.11 11.16
N LEU A 266 4.64 -7.99 10.75
CA LEU A 266 4.94 -9.26 11.43
C LEU A 266 5.72 -9.08 12.74
N SER A 267 6.25 -7.89 13.05
CA SER A 267 7.18 -7.70 14.16
C SER A 267 6.51 -7.84 15.54
N ALA A 268 7.22 -8.55 16.42
CA ALA A 268 6.83 -8.91 17.79
C ALA A 268 7.52 -8.03 18.86
N ASP A 269 8.36 -7.07 18.46
CA ASP A 269 9.16 -6.29 19.40
C ASP A 269 8.36 -5.19 20.10
N PRO A 270 8.40 -5.12 21.45
CA PRO A 270 7.77 -4.04 22.20
C PRO A 270 8.32 -2.68 21.77
N GLY A 271 7.46 -1.80 21.24
CA GLY A 271 7.82 -0.44 20.83
C GLY A 271 8.01 -0.21 19.33
N THR A 272 7.94 -1.25 18.48
CA THR A 272 7.92 -1.07 17.02
C THR A 272 6.52 -0.69 16.51
N GLU A 273 6.46 0.12 15.43
CA GLU A 273 5.20 0.39 14.73
C GLU A 273 4.56 -0.93 14.33
N LYS A 274 3.31 -1.15 14.76
CA LYS A 274 2.56 -2.38 14.49
C LYS A 274 1.92 -2.38 13.11
N THR A 275 1.92 -1.23 12.45
CA THR A 275 1.14 -0.98 11.24
C THR A 275 1.89 -0.05 10.30
N ARG A 276 1.75 -0.25 9.00
CA ARG A 276 2.21 0.67 7.95
C ARG A 276 1.07 1.08 7.06
N SER A 277 1.20 2.21 6.35
CA SER A 277 0.21 2.63 5.35
C SER A 277 0.77 2.48 3.93
N VAL A 278 -0.08 1.98 3.04
CA VAL A 278 0.14 1.89 1.59
C VAL A 278 -0.91 2.75 0.90
N VAL A 279 -0.44 3.62 0.00
CA VAL A 279 -1.31 4.55 -0.70
C VAL A 279 -1.56 4.05 -2.12
N PHE A 280 -2.82 4.04 -2.51
CA PHE A 280 -3.26 3.67 -3.85
C PHE A 280 -3.87 4.89 -4.51
N THR A 281 -3.50 5.12 -5.76
CA THR A 281 -4.02 6.24 -6.54
C THR A 281 -4.50 5.76 -7.89
N GLU A 282 -5.54 6.41 -8.40
CA GLU A 282 -5.95 6.30 -9.79
C GLU A 282 -5.99 7.70 -10.39
N THR A 283 -5.41 7.83 -11.58
CA THR A 283 -5.38 9.08 -12.33
C THR A 283 -5.52 8.75 -13.80
N GLU A 284 -6.58 9.24 -14.44
CA GLU A 284 -6.84 9.03 -15.87
C GLU A 284 -6.87 7.54 -16.26
N GLY A 285 -7.44 6.69 -15.40
CA GLY A 285 -7.53 5.24 -15.62
C GLY A 285 -6.27 4.45 -15.31
N LEU A 286 -5.18 5.09 -14.88
CA LEU A 286 -3.94 4.44 -14.48
C LEU A 286 -3.89 4.28 -12.96
N PHE A 287 -3.82 3.03 -12.51
CA PHE A 287 -3.69 2.70 -11.09
C PHE A 287 -2.22 2.63 -10.68
N ARG A 288 -1.93 3.15 -9.49
CA ARG A 288 -0.58 3.15 -8.91
C ARG A 288 -0.64 2.82 -7.43
N VAL A 289 0.44 2.23 -6.95
CA VAL A 289 0.67 1.92 -5.54
C VAL A 289 1.98 2.58 -5.09
N GLU A 290 1.93 3.26 -3.95
CA GLU A 290 3.08 3.89 -3.32
C GLU A 290 3.48 3.10 -2.08
N GLU A 291 4.59 2.38 -2.22
CA GLU A 291 5.16 1.50 -1.20
C GLU A 291 6.31 2.19 -0.49
N LYS A 292 6.11 2.63 0.76
CA LYS A 292 7.22 3.14 1.59
C LYS A 292 7.97 1.95 2.18
N ILE A 293 8.98 1.47 1.45
CA ILE A 293 9.84 0.36 1.86
C ILE A 293 11.28 0.86 1.92
N ALA A 294 11.88 0.79 3.11
CA ALA A 294 13.28 1.13 3.29
C ALA A 294 14.19 0.10 2.61
N GLN A 295 15.30 0.56 2.03
CA GLN A 295 16.33 -0.30 1.46
C GLN A 295 17.67 0.01 2.08
N SER A 296 18.47 -1.05 2.28
CA SER A 296 19.81 -0.91 2.81
C SER A 296 20.84 -0.88 1.69
N LEU A 297 21.84 0.00 1.83
CA LEU A 297 22.98 0.07 0.91
C LEU A 297 23.75 -1.26 0.95
N THR A 298 24.15 -1.75 -0.23
CA THR A 298 24.93 -2.97 -0.33
C THR A 298 26.40 -2.63 -0.08
N LEU A 299 27.16 -3.56 0.50
CA LEU A 299 28.59 -3.34 0.74
C LEU A 299 29.35 -2.91 -0.54
N PRO A 300 29.15 -3.55 -1.72
CA PRO A 300 29.82 -3.15 -2.95
C PRO A 300 29.49 -1.72 -3.39
N ASP A 301 28.26 -1.26 -3.16
CA ASP A 301 27.83 0.09 -3.54
C ASP A 301 28.26 1.18 -2.57
N GLY A 302 28.92 0.80 -1.47
CA GLY A 302 29.58 1.72 -0.58
C GLY A 302 30.95 2.19 -1.07
N VAL A 303 31.46 1.76 -2.22
CA VAL A 303 32.83 2.13 -2.64
C VAL A 303 32.86 2.47 -4.11
N PHE A 304 33.65 3.49 -4.47
CA PHE A 304 33.91 3.84 -5.86
C PHE A 304 35.24 3.26 -6.35
N PHE A 305 35.22 2.84 -7.61
CA PHE A 305 36.35 2.34 -8.35
C PHE A 305 36.69 3.28 -9.50
N PHE A 306 37.98 3.40 -9.78
CA PHE A 306 38.54 4.09 -10.94
C PHE A 306 39.54 3.15 -11.61
N ASN A 307 39.36 2.85 -12.90
CA ASN A 307 40.19 1.89 -13.63
C ASN A 307 40.35 0.53 -12.90
N ASN A 308 39.24 0.00 -12.36
CA ASN A 308 39.19 -1.22 -11.54
C ASN A 308 39.99 -1.19 -10.23
N GLN A 309 40.52 -0.05 -9.82
CA GLN A 309 41.15 0.14 -8.51
C GLN A 309 40.16 0.83 -7.57
N SER A 310 40.05 0.31 -6.35
CA SER A 310 39.25 0.94 -5.31
C SER A 310 39.89 2.27 -4.94
N LEU A 311 39.12 3.37 -5.01
CA LEU A 311 39.65 4.69 -4.67
C LEU A 311 39.88 4.85 -3.17
N PHE A 312 39.06 4.18 -2.35
CA PHE A 312 39.09 4.28 -0.90
C PHE A 312 38.80 2.92 -0.27
N SER A 313 39.14 2.76 1.02
CA SER A 313 38.89 1.53 1.77
C SER A 313 37.39 1.20 1.84
N SER A 314 37.05 -0.08 1.72
CA SER A 314 35.71 -0.59 2.00
C SER A 314 35.40 -0.64 3.50
N ASN A 315 36.43 -0.59 4.35
CA ASN A 315 36.30 -0.71 5.80
C ASN A 315 35.95 0.66 6.41
N LEU A 316 34.83 0.70 7.14
CA LEU A 316 34.18 1.95 7.56
C LEU A 316 34.88 2.68 8.71
N LYS A 317 35.64 1.98 9.55
CA LYS A 317 36.40 2.63 10.63
C LYS A 317 37.61 3.42 10.14
N ASP A 318 38.11 3.11 8.93
CA ASP A 318 39.37 3.64 8.40
C ASP A 318 39.23 4.12 6.94
N ALA A 319 38.09 4.72 6.60
CA ALA A 319 37.92 5.38 5.31
C ALA A 319 38.77 6.67 5.28
N VAL A 320 40.07 6.51 5.04
CA VAL A 320 41.07 7.59 5.05
C VAL A 320 41.48 7.91 3.61
N ILE A 321 41.73 9.20 3.36
CA ILE A 321 42.37 9.70 2.14
C ILE A 321 43.77 10.18 2.49
N THR A 322 44.76 9.67 1.77
CA THR A 322 46.16 10.10 1.90
C THR A 322 46.74 10.47 0.54
N SER A 323 47.44 11.60 0.48
CA SER A 323 48.05 12.13 -0.75
C SER A 323 48.99 11.13 -1.45
N ASP A 324 49.76 10.36 -0.69
CA ASP A 324 50.68 9.31 -1.18
C ASP A 324 49.98 8.18 -1.94
N LYS A 325 48.75 7.82 -1.56
CA LYS A 325 47.96 6.77 -2.20
C LYS A 325 47.13 7.30 -3.37
N VAL A 326 46.60 8.50 -3.23
CA VAL A 326 45.58 9.03 -4.15
C VAL A 326 46.19 9.76 -5.35
N LEU A 327 47.28 10.53 -5.16
CA LEU A 327 47.92 11.27 -6.24
C LEU A 327 48.47 10.36 -7.36
N PRO A 328 49.07 9.18 -7.09
CA PRO A 328 49.49 8.27 -8.15
C PRO A 328 48.35 7.72 -9.02
N ILE A 329 47.13 7.65 -8.47
CA ILE A 329 45.96 7.07 -9.13
C ILE A 329 45.18 8.14 -9.90
N LEU A 330 44.94 9.29 -9.27
CA LEU A 330 44.06 10.34 -9.78
C LEU A 330 44.81 11.54 -10.37
N GLY A 331 46.12 11.63 -10.14
CA GLY A 331 46.93 12.80 -10.47
C GLY A 331 46.75 13.96 -9.49
N ILE A 332 47.25 15.12 -9.87
CA ILE A 332 47.14 16.37 -9.10
C ILE A 332 45.69 16.87 -9.15
N PRO A 333 45.08 17.24 -8.00
CA PRO A 333 43.74 17.81 -8.00
C PRO A 333 43.71 19.16 -8.74
N LEU A 334 42.59 19.45 -9.40
CA LEU A 334 42.29 20.76 -10.01
C LEU A 334 42.17 21.86 -8.96
N ASP A 335 41.67 21.50 -7.77
CA ASP A 335 41.53 22.39 -6.63
C ASP A 335 41.72 21.60 -5.33
N LEU A 336 42.46 22.18 -4.38
CA LEU A 336 42.65 21.65 -3.03
C LEU A 336 42.53 22.81 -2.05
N THR A 337 41.45 22.83 -1.27
CA THR A 337 41.14 23.96 -0.39
C THR A 337 40.76 23.49 1.00
N VAL A 338 41.23 24.20 2.01
CA VAL A 338 40.74 24.07 3.39
C VAL A 338 39.47 24.89 3.51
N THR A 339 38.34 24.24 3.77
CA THR A 339 37.01 24.85 3.78
C THR A 339 36.55 25.26 5.18
N GLY A 340 37.19 24.75 6.23
CA GLY A 340 36.87 25.09 7.61
C GLY A 340 37.58 24.22 8.63
N GLN A 341 37.03 24.17 9.84
CA GLN A 341 37.47 23.27 10.91
C GLN A 341 36.25 22.55 11.52
N ASN A 342 36.44 21.32 11.97
CA ASN A 342 35.41 20.58 12.69
C ASN A 342 35.41 20.92 14.19
N GLU A 343 34.47 20.37 14.95
CA GLU A 343 34.33 20.61 16.40
C GLU A 343 35.55 20.16 17.22
N ARG A 344 36.39 19.29 16.66
CA ARG A 344 37.65 18.81 17.26
C ARG A 344 38.86 19.67 16.89
N GLY A 345 38.65 20.73 16.10
CA GLY A 345 39.71 21.61 15.61
C GLY A 345 40.51 21.06 14.42
N GLU A 346 40.11 19.94 13.83
CA GLU A 346 40.75 19.39 12.63
C GLU A 346 40.30 20.17 11.38
N SER A 347 41.19 20.32 10.41
CA SER A 347 40.85 21.04 9.18
C SER A 347 39.92 20.20 8.31
N ILE A 348 38.83 20.81 7.83
CA ILE A 348 38.00 20.23 6.78
C ILE A 348 38.56 20.71 5.46
N PHE A 349 38.88 19.79 4.56
CA PHE A 349 39.41 20.12 3.25
C PHE A 349 38.63 19.43 2.13
N ARG A 350 38.65 20.07 0.96
CA ARG A 350 38.03 19.60 -0.27
C ARG A 350 39.10 19.45 -1.34
N ALA A 351 39.13 18.28 -1.98
CA ALA A 351 39.96 17.99 -3.13
C ALA A 351 39.09 17.69 -4.35
N VAL A 352 39.39 18.33 -5.49
CA VAL A 352 38.61 18.24 -6.72
C VAL A 352 39.46 17.68 -7.85
N TRP A 353 39.02 16.58 -8.46
CA TRP A 353 39.55 16.04 -9.71
C TRP A 353 38.46 16.11 -10.79
N PRO A 354 38.78 15.90 -12.08
CA PRO A 354 37.73 15.92 -13.11
C PRO A 354 36.68 14.83 -12.83
N GLY A 355 35.45 15.25 -12.54
CA GLY A 355 34.33 14.35 -12.24
C GLY A 355 34.37 13.66 -10.87
N LEU A 356 35.23 14.09 -9.95
CA LEU A 356 35.34 13.58 -8.57
C LEU A 356 35.59 14.73 -7.59
N VAL A 357 34.79 14.79 -6.52
CA VAL A 357 34.98 15.71 -5.40
C VAL A 357 35.07 14.89 -4.13
N VAL A 358 36.08 15.15 -3.31
CA VAL A 358 36.29 14.50 -2.02
C VAL A 358 36.32 15.55 -0.93
N GLU A 359 35.60 15.31 0.15
CA GLU A 359 35.67 16.10 1.39
C GLU A 359 36.13 15.20 2.53
N ALA A 360 37.10 15.69 3.31
CA ALA A 360 37.69 14.96 4.42
C ALA A 360 38.05 15.90 5.57
N SER A 361 38.20 15.34 6.78
CA SER A 361 38.69 16.04 7.97
C SER A 361 40.03 15.49 8.40
N GLY A 362 41.01 16.37 8.58
CA GLY A 362 42.37 15.99 8.99
C GLY A 362 43.39 17.09 8.69
N TYR A 363 44.57 16.69 8.25
CA TYR A 363 45.66 17.56 7.85
C TYR A 363 45.61 17.83 6.34
N CYS A 364 45.80 19.08 5.93
CA CYS A 364 45.90 19.46 4.53
C CYS A 364 46.79 20.71 4.39
N ASP A 365 47.84 20.60 3.58
CA ASP A 365 48.65 21.71 3.10
C ASP A 365 48.49 21.82 1.56
N PRO A 366 47.69 22.79 1.09
CA PRO A 366 47.48 23.03 -0.34
C PRO A 366 48.75 23.37 -1.13
N HIS A 367 49.78 23.94 -0.49
CA HIS A 367 50.98 24.37 -1.19
C HIS A 367 51.92 23.21 -1.51
N THR A 368 51.99 22.24 -0.61
CA THR A 368 52.82 21.03 -0.78
C THR A 368 52.04 19.84 -1.32
N LEU A 369 50.71 19.97 -1.47
CA LEU A 369 49.78 18.90 -1.85
C LEU A 369 49.81 17.70 -0.89
N ILE A 370 50.19 17.93 0.37
CA ILE A 370 50.22 16.91 1.41
C ILE A 370 48.90 16.97 2.17
N PHE A 371 48.15 15.89 2.13
CA PHE A 371 46.92 15.73 2.88
C PHE A 371 46.75 14.31 3.41
N ASP A 372 46.14 14.20 4.58
CA ASP A 372 45.77 12.97 5.28
C ASP A 372 44.54 13.26 6.15
N GLY A 373 43.48 12.48 5.99
CA GLY A 373 42.28 12.66 6.80
C GLY A 373 41.19 11.62 6.57
N TYR A 374 40.19 11.65 7.46
CA TYR A 374 39.02 10.80 7.39
C TYR A 374 38.02 11.34 6.37
N LEU A 375 37.57 10.47 5.47
CA LEU A 375 36.59 10.80 4.44
C LEU A 375 35.24 11.12 5.07
N ARG A 376 34.63 12.23 4.62
CA ARG A 376 33.27 12.63 4.98
C ARG A 376 32.33 12.46 3.79
N GLN A 377 32.78 12.83 2.60
CA GLN A 377 31.98 12.77 1.40
C GLN A 377 32.83 12.46 0.16
N ILE A 378 32.29 11.63 -0.73
CA ILE A 378 32.86 11.37 -2.04
C ILE A 378 31.75 11.52 -3.08
N SER A 379 31.92 12.43 -4.04
CA SER A 379 30.95 12.68 -5.10
C SER A 379 31.57 12.44 -6.47
N VAL A 380 30.91 11.66 -7.33
CA VAL A 380 31.37 11.34 -8.68
C VAL A 380 30.30 11.68 -9.73
N SER A 381 30.72 12.25 -10.86
CA SER A 381 29.82 12.67 -11.95
C SER A 381 30.22 12.16 -13.34
N TYR A 382 31.38 11.51 -13.47
CA TYR A 382 31.82 10.94 -14.76
C TYR A 382 31.69 9.41 -14.79
N THR A 383 31.42 8.87 -15.97
CA THR A 383 31.18 7.43 -16.24
C THR A 383 32.34 6.50 -15.89
N ARG A 384 33.55 7.04 -15.72
CA ARG A 384 34.76 6.29 -15.34
C ARG A 384 34.80 5.90 -13.87
N PHE A 385 33.96 6.52 -13.05
CA PHE A 385 33.79 6.18 -11.64
C PHE A 385 32.60 5.26 -11.49
N ILE A 386 32.83 4.10 -10.90
CA ILE A 386 31.85 3.00 -10.87
C ILE A 386 31.76 2.45 -9.45
N THR A 387 30.57 2.11 -8.98
CA THR A 387 30.41 1.38 -7.72
C THR A 387 30.84 -0.08 -7.85
N GLY A 388 31.00 -0.80 -6.74
CA GLY A 388 31.32 -2.22 -6.77
C GLY A 388 30.27 -3.11 -7.45
N SER A 389 28.99 -2.68 -7.52
CA SER A 389 27.96 -3.39 -8.30
C SER A 389 27.85 -2.93 -9.77
N GLY A 390 28.69 -1.98 -10.19
CA GLY A 390 28.72 -1.48 -11.56
C GLY A 390 27.87 -0.25 -11.83
N LEU A 391 27.28 0.41 -10.83
CA LEU A 391 26.54 1.67 -11.03
C LEU A 391 27.48 2.83 -11.31
N LYS A 392 27.13 3.69 -12.26
CA LYS A 392 27.93 4.87 -12.59
C LYS A 392 27.07 6.04 -13.06
N PRO A 393 27.59 7.28 -13.00
CA PRO A 393 27.02 8.39 -13.74
C PRO A 393 26.90 8.06 -15.23
N GLY A 394 25.82 8.50 -15.85
CA GLY A 394 25.43 8.18 -17.23
C GLY A 394 24.55 6.93 -17.38
N ASP A 395 24.41 6.10 -16.35
CA ASP A 395 23.49 4.96 -16.39
C ASP A 395 22.03 5.42 -16.36
N SER A 396 21.16 4.63 -16.98
CA SER A 396 19.71 4.84 -16.87
C SER A 396 19.23 4.62 -15.44
N LEU A 397 18.20 5.36 -15.02
CA LEU A 397 17.52 5.17 -13.76
C LEU A 397 17.02 3.72 -13.53
N TYR A 398 16.74 2.98 -14.62
CA TYR A 398 16.34 1.58 -14.51
C TYR A 398 17.49 0.66 -14.04
N GLU A 399 18.75 1.02 -14.28
CA GLU A 399 19.90 0.30 -13.72
C GLU A 399 19.97 0.45 -12.20
N LEU A 400 19.59 1.62 -11.68
CA LEU A 400 19.42 1.84 -10.24
C LEU A 400 18.28 0.98 -9.70
N TYR A 401 17.11 1.00 -10.34
CA TYR A 401 15.94 0.24 -9.88
C TYR A 401 16.13 -1.27 -9.97
N ALA A 402 16.96 -1.77 -10.88
CA ALA A 402 17.32 -3.18 -10.93
C ALA A 402 18.11 -3.64 -9.68
N ARG A 403 18.84 -2.72 -9.02
CA ARG A 403 19.62 -2.99 -7.81
C ARG A 403 18.88 -2.58 -6.54
N TYR A 404 18.15 -1.47 -6.61
CA TYR A 404 17.41 -0.86 -5.52
C TYR A 404 15.96 -0.55 -5.94
N PRO A 405 15.05 -1.54 -5.97
CA PRO A 405 13.72 -1.40 -6.55
C PRO A 405 12.79 -0.35 -5.91
N PHE A 406 13.09 0.08 -4.68
CA PHE A 406 12.35 1.11 -3.94
C PHE A 406 13.14 2.42 -3.76
N ALA A 407 14.13 2.69 -4.61
CA ALA A 407 15.03 3.86 -4.43
C ALA A 407 14.30 5.19 -4.60
N ARG A 408 13.22 5.22 -5.37
CA ARG A 408 12.42 6.42 -5.60
C ARG A 408 11.69 6.85 -4.32
N GLU A 409 11.19 5.88 -3.56
CA GLU A 409 10.40 6.10 -2.36
C GLU A 409 11.25 6.58 -1.17
N SER A 410 12.56 6.33 -1.21
CA SER A 410 13.53 6.90 -0.27
C SER A 410 14.16 8.21 -0.75
N GLY A 411 13.63 8.82 -1.81
CA GLY A 411 14.18 10.06 -2.38
C GLY A 411 15.59 9.91 -2.93
N TYR A 412 15.94 8.71 -3.40
CA TYR A 412 17.28 8.35 -3.90
C TYR A 412 18.39 8.42 -2.86
N LEU A 413 18.03 8.30 -1.58
CA LEU A 413 18.96 8.14 -0.47
C LEU A 413 18.89 6.69 0.03
N ILE A 414 20.02 6.00 -0.02
CA ILE A 414 20.10 4.58 0.37
C ILE A 414 21.15 4.45 1.46
N THR A 415 20.74 3.99 2.65
CA THR A 415 21.57 4.05 3.85
C THR A 415 21.96 2.67 4.36
N ARG A 416 23.11 2.59 5.02
CA ARG A 416 23.54 1.43 5.81
C ARG A 416 24.20 1.94 7.07
N LEU A 417 23.79 1.38 8.21
CA LEU A 417 24.46 1.57 9.49
C LEU A 417 25.34 0.35 9.74
N GLU A 418 26.61 0.57 10.01
CA GLU A 418 27.56 -0.51 10.28
C GLU A 418 28.62 0.02 11.25
N ASP A 419 28.78 -0.69 12.37
CA ASP A 419 29.72 -0.35 13.45
C ASP A 419 29.63 1.10 13.98
N GLY A 420 28.42 1.68 13.98
CA GLY A 420 28.15 3.04 14.47
C GLY A 420 28.33 4.13 13.41
N LEU A 421 28.91 3.82 12.24
CA LEU A 421 28.99 4.76 11.12
C LEU A 421 27.78 4.59 10.19
N LYS A 422 27.14 5.71 9.86
CA LYS A 422 26.06 5.75 8.88
C LYS A 422 26.63 6.13 7.52
N LYS A 423 26.46 5.24 6.55
CA LYS A 423 26.83 5.46 5.16
C LYS A 423 25.59 5.67 4.31
N THR A 424 25.60 6.72 3.49
CA THR A 424 24.49 7.05 2.60
C THR A 424 24.99 7.16 1.17
N LEU A 425 24.42 6.38 0.25
CA LEU A 425 24.52 6.63 -1.18
C LEU A 425 23.37 7.55 -1.58
N ALA A 426 23.69 8.78 -1.94
CA ALA A 426 22.79 9.76 -2.52
C ALA A 426 22.96 9.77 -4.04
N ILE A 427 21.87 9.56 -4.78
CA ILE A 427 21.87 9.56 -6.25
C ILE A 427 21.11 10.79 -6.76
N GLN A 428 21.76 11.57 -7.63
CA GLN A 428 21.10 12.64 -8.38
C GLN A 428 20.73 12.12 -9.76
N VAL A 429 19.48 12.38 -10.15
CA VAL A 429 18.88 11.90 -11.40
C VAL A 429 18.35 13.09 -12.18
N GLU A 430 18.70 13.16 -13.46
CA GLU A 430 18.16 14.14 -14.41
C GLU A 430 17.72 13.42 -15.69
N SER A 431 16.51 13.70 -16.16
CA SER A 431 15.95 13.11 -17.39
C SER A 431 16.14 11.59 -17.47
N ASP A 432 15.74 10.87 -16.41
CA ASP A 432 15.86 9.41 -16.26
C ASP A 432 17.28 8.83 -16.35
N THR A 433 18.30 9.67 -16.12
CA THR A 433 19.72 9.30 -16.13
C THR A 433 20.38 9.70 -14.81
N ILE A 434 21.28 8.85 -14.31
CA ILE A 434 22.09 9.16 -13.13
C ILE A 434 23.14 10.20 -13.53
N VAL A 435 23.13 11.38 -12.91
CA VAL A 435 24.13 12.43 -13.20
C VAL A 435 25.24 12.47 -12.16
N GLN A 436 24.94 12.09 -10.91
CA GLN A 436 25.90 12.11 -9.83
C GLN A 436 25.58 11.04 -8.80
N LEU A 437 26.64 10.40 -8.29
CA LEU A 437 26.58 9.50 -7.15
C LEU A 437 27.42 10.11 -6.03
N THR A 438 26.87 10.17 -4.81
CA THR A 438 27.57 10.71 -3.65
C THR A 438 27.49 9.73 -2.50
N ILE A 439 28.64 9.38 -1.93
CA ILE A 439 28.74 8.62 -0.68
C ILE A 439 29.00 9.60 0.44
N ILE A 440 28.12 9.61 1.43
CA ILE A 440 28.20 10.42 2.65
C ILE A 440 28.50 9.48 3.82
N LEU A 441 29.46 9.86 4.65
CA LEU A 441 29.91 9.15 5.83
C LEU A 441 29.64 10.02 7.07
N ASP A 442 28.63 9.63 7.84
CA ASP A 442 28.24 10.30 9.08
C ASP A 442 28.65 9.42 10.27
N SER A 443 29.42 9.99 11.20
CA SER A 443 29.88 9.35 12.46
C SER A 443 29.09 9.78 13.67
#